data_AF-A0A1Q6X556-F1
#
_entry.id   AF-A0A1Q6X556-F1
#
_cell.length_a   1.000
_cell.length_b   1.000
_cell.length_c   1.000
_cell.angle_alpha   90.00
_cell.angle_beta   90.00
_cell.angle_gamma   90.00
#
_symmetry.space_group_name_H-M   'P 1'
#
loop_
_entity.id
_entity.type
_entity.pdbx_description
1 polymer ?
#
loop_
_entity_poly.entity_id
_entity_poly.type
_entity_poly.pdbx_seq_one_letter_code
_entity_poly.pdbx_strand_id
1 'polypeptide(L)' 'MATNLALDDKLIEEAQRSGKHKTKKEAVTAALEEYVRRRKQLRISDYDYKAERRKRRS' A
#
# COMPACT_ATOMS: atom_id res chain seq x y z
N MET A 1 -12.91 14.51 8.04
CA MET A 1 -14.25 14.32 7.45
C MET A 1 -14.46 12.85 7.14
N ALA A 2 -15.64 12.30 7.42
CA ALA A 2 -16.01 10.98 6.96
C ALA A 2 -16.52 11.11 5.52
N THR A 3 -15.70 10.73 4.55
CA THR A 3 -16.17 10.57 3.18
C THR A 3 -17.03 9.31 3.16
N ASN A 4 -18.32 9.44 2.85
CA ASN A 4 -19.25 8.32 2.84
C ASN A 4 -18.99 7.45 1.60
N LEU A 5 -17.86 6.74 1.61
CA LEU A 5 -17.50 5.76 0.61
C LEU A 5 -18.18 4.44 1.01
N ALA A 6 -19.00 3.88 0.13
CA ALA A 6 -19.58 2.56 0.34
C ALA A 6 -18.47 1.51 0.26
N LEU A 7 -17.86 1.23 1.40
CA LEU A 7 -16.84 0.20 1.58
C LEU A 7 -17.49 -1.04 2.20
N ASP A 8 -17.01 -2.21 1.81
CA ASP A 8 -17.47 -3.46 2.41
C ASP A 8 -17.02 -3.53 3.87
N ASP A 9 -18.00 -3.55 4.78
CA ASP A 9 -17.77 -3.63 6.22
C ASP A 9 -16.97 -4.88 6.62
N LYS A 10 -17.14 -6.01 5.92
CA LYS A 10 -16.38 -7.23 6.20
C LYS A 10 -14.91 -7.07 5.88
N LEU A 11 -14.60 -6.38 4.79
CA LEU A 11 -13.22 -6.09 4.39
C LEU A 11 -12.56 -5.14 5.40
N ILE A 12 -13.30 -4.15 5.90
CA ILE A 12 -12.81 -3.25 6.94
C ILE A 12 -12.53 -4.01 8.24
N GLU A 13 -13.42 -4.92 8.64
CA GLU A 13 -13.21 -5.76 9.83
C GLU A 13 -11.99 -6.67 9.68
N GLU A 14 -11.80 -7.26 8.51
CA GLU A 14 -10.61 -8.08 8.22
C GLU A 14 -9.33 -7.24 8.29
N ALA A 15 -9.32 -6.05 7.68
CA ALA A 15 -8.20 -5.11 7.78
C ALA A 15 -7.96 -4.68 9.24
N GLN A 16 -9.02 -4.44 10.01
CA GLN A 16 -8.91 -4.06 11.41
C GLN A 16 -8.30 -5.17 12.28
N ARG A 17 -8.75 -6.41 12.10
CA ARG A 17 -8.20 -7.59 12.81
C ARG A 17 -6.76 -7.88 12.39
N SER A 18 -6.48 -7.85 11.08
CA SER A 18 -5.16 -8.17 10.52
C SER A 18 -4.11 -7.12 10.89
N GLY A 19 -4.48 -5.83 10.85
CA GLY A 19 -3.62 -4.71 11.23
C GLY A 19 -3.64 -4.37 12.73
N LYS A 20 -4.45 -5.08 13.54
CA LYS A 20 -4.63 -4.87 14.99
C LYS A 20 -5.01 -3.42 15.33
N HIS A 21 -5.88 -2.82 14.53
CA HIS A 21 -6.30 -1.43 14.70
C HIS A 21 -7.44 -1.29 15.72
N LYS A 22 -7.44 -0.20 16.50
CA LYS A 22 -8.46 0.03 17.52
C LYS A 22 -9.80 0.42 16.91
N THR A 23 -9.78 1.06 15.75
CA THR A 23 -10.99 1.51 15.06
C THR A 23 -10.99 1.15 13.57
N LYS A 24 -12.19 1.01 13.00
CA LYS A 24 -12.40 0.87 11.54
C LYS A 24 -11.70 1.99 10.75
N LYS A 25 -11.75 3.23 11.26
CA LYS A 25 -11.12 4.39 10.62
C LYS A 25 -9.59 4.26 10.56
N GLU A 26 -8.97 3.81 11.66
CA GLU A 26 -7.52 3.55 11.69
C GLU A 26 -7.13 2.48 10.69
N ALA A 27 -7.90 1.38 10.62
CA ALA A 27 -7.67 0.32 9.65
C ALA A 27 -7.74 0.80 8.20
N VAL A 28 -8.79 1.56 7.85
CA VAL A 28 -8.96 2.12 6.51
C VAL A 28 -7.81 3.08 6.17
N THR A 29 -7.41 3.93 7.12
CA THR A 29 -6.31 4.90 6.89
C THR A 29 -5.00 4.17 6.65
N ALA A 30 -4.66 3.20 7.51
CA ALA A 30 -3.42 2.44 7.41
C ALA A 30 -3.35 1.62 6.10
N ALA A 31 -4.45 0.96 5.72
CA ALA A 31 -4.52 0.19 4.48
C ALA A 31 -4.31 1.07 3.24
N LEU A 32 -4.89 2.28 3.21
CA LEU A 32 -4.71 3.21 2.10
C LEU A 32 -3.27 3.75 2.02
N GLU A 33 -2.67 4.08 3.17
CA GLU A 33 -1.26 4.51 3.23
C GLU A 33 -0.31 3.43 2.71
N GLU A 34 -0.52 2.18 3.13
CA GLU A 34 0.27 1.04 2.67
C GLU A 34 0.11 0.82 1.17
N TYR A 35 -1.12 0.85 0.66
CA TYR A 35 -1.40 0.71 -0.77
C TYR A 35 -0.66 1.77 -1.59
N VAL A 36 -0.76 3.04 -1.18
CA VAL A 36 -0.06 4.15 -1.86
C VAL A 36 1.45 3.97 -1.77
N ARG A 37 1.99 3.58 -0.60
CA ARG A 37 3.43 3.36 -0.42
C ARG A 37 3.94 2.23 -1.31
N ARG A 38 3.23 1.10 -1.35
CA ARG A 38 3.58 -0.05 -2.19
C ARG A 38 3.56 0.31 -3.67
N ARG A 39 2.58 1.09 -4.13
CA ARG A 39 2.52 1.56 -5.53
C ARG A 39 3.63 2.56 -5.85
N LYS A 40 4.00 3.45 -4.91
CA LYS A 40 5.17 4.33 -5.06
C LYS A 40 6.47 3.53 -5.16
N GLN A 41 6.66 2.52 -4.32
CA GLN A 41 7.83 1.64 -4.35
C GLN A 41 7.91 0.83 -5.65
N LEU A 42 6.80 0.28 -6.15
CA LEU A 42 6.78 -0.46 -7.42
C LEU A 42 7.23 0.41 -8.60
N ARG A 43 6.86 1.70 -8.63
CA ARG A 43 7.35 2.65 -9.67
C ARG A 43 8.87 2.89 -9.60
N ILE A 44 9.47 2.75 -8.43
CA ILE A 44 10.92 2.90 -8.23
C ILE A 44 11.63 1.57 -8.49
N SER A 45 10.98 0.44 -8.21
CA SER A 45 11.55 -0.91 -8.32
C SER A 45 11.67 -1.43 -9.76
N ASP A 46 11.17 -0.70 -10.76
CA ASP A 46 11.54 -0.88 -12.18
C ASP A 46 12.99 -0.46 -12.48
N TYR A 47 13.79 -0.16 -11.46
CA TYR A 47 15.23 -0.03 -11.56
C TYR A 47 15.87 -1.39 -11.89
N ASP A 48 16.01 -1.68 -13.19
CA ASP A 48 16.71 -2.86 -13.70
C ASP A 48 18.22 -2.77 -13.40
N TYR A 49 18.59 -3.24 -12.21
CA TYR A 49 19.96 -3.42 -11.77
C TYR A 49 20.83 -4.23 -12.76
N LYS A 50 20.24 -5.14 -13.55
CA LYS A 50 20.97 -5.91 -14.58
C LYS A 50 21.23 -5.07 -15.83
N ALA A 51 20.33 -4.17 -16.21
CA ALA A 51 20.56 -3.20 -17.29
C ALA A 51 21.68 -2.21 -16.93
N GLU A 52 21.68 -1.71 -15.69
CA GLU A 52 22.72 -0.79 -15.21
C GLU A 52 24.12 -1.44 -15.19
N ARG A 53 24.20 -2.72 -14.78
CA ARG A 53 25.48 -3.46 -14.81
C ARG A 53 26.01 -3.69 -16.23
N ARG A 54 25.15 -3.84 -17.23
CA ARG A 54 25.58 -3.95 -18.65
C ARG A 54 26.13 -2.63 -19.17
N LYS A 55 25.52 -1.50 -18.80
CA LYS A 55 26.01 -0.16 -19.18
C LYS A 55 27.39 0.17 -18.60
N ARG A 56 27.67 -0.22 -17.34
CA ARG A 56 28.97 0.04 -16.70
C ARG A 56 30.13 -0.83 -17.18
N ARG A 57 29.88 -1.84 -18.01
CA ARG A 57 30.91 -2.74 -18.59
C ARG A 57 31.21 -2.46 -20.06
N SER A 58 30.52 -1.48 -20.66
CA SER A 58 30.85 -0.88 -21.96
C SER A 58 31.66 0.39 -21.74
#